data_AF-X1VKL2-F1
#
_entry.id   AF-X1VKL2-F1
#
_cell.length_a   1.000
_cell.length_b   1.000
_cell.length_c   1.000
_cell.angle_alpha   90.00
_cell.angle_beta   90.00
_cell.angle_gamma   90.00
#
_symmetry.space_group_name_H-M   'P 1'
#
loop_
_entity.id
_entity.type
_entity.pdbx_description
1 polymer ?
#
loop_
_entity_poly.entity_id
_entity_poly.type
_entity_poly.pdbx_seq_one_letter_code
_entity_poly.pdbx_strand_id
1 'polypeptide(L)'
;DKTESGTASNCGAIRRVCDEEKQELNYLSFLSQSAGRAAAGYFVTALGCAVGTASAAATQNLIKESVKFFRERPNLHENRLAFKDDLLRYLEKQRDLGHSVKLSEVEKIARSYFPAELDGQADDLADEFTGHLNSEAVGVPVEFPIHKGVLDKYTHVLYKADNWQLKFDRNSLGESVDAEIRFVEKERRLVINNLSKEAIAVIRKAIADKTDTPDID
;
A
#
# COMPACT_ATOMS: atom_id res chain seq x y z
N ASP A 1 43.95 17.83 -67.65
CA ASP A 1 43.07 18.26 -68.75
C ASP A 1 42.12 17.10 -69.06
N LYS A 2 40.81 17.40 -69.13
CA LYS A 2 39.65 16.54 -69.47
C LYS A 2 39.23 15.46 -68.45
N THR A 3 38.23 15.64 -67.59
CA THR A 3 36.74 15.64 -67.74
C THR A 3 36.09 14.38 -68.35
N GLU A 4 35.00 13.96 -67.67
CA GLU A 4 33.86 13.10 -68.10
C GLU A 4 34.09 11.58 -68.12
N SER A 5 33.18 10.68 -67.69
CA SER A 5 31.77 10.68 -67.26
C SER A 5 31.55 9.35 -66.50
N GLY A 6 30.82 9.27 -65.39
CA GLY A 6 29.37 9.09 -65.35
C GLY A 6 28.91 7.69 -65.75
N THR A 7 28.58 6.81 -64.79
CA THR A 7 27.22 6.26 -64.56
C THR A 7 27.19 5.00 -63.67
N ALA A 8 26.38 5.12 -62.62
CA ALA A 8 25.54 4.10 -61.96
C ALA A 8 26.13 2.72 -61.61
N SER A 9 26.32 2.49 -60.30
CA SER A 9 26.10 1.16 -59.74
C SER A 9 25.34 1.23 -58.42
N ASN A 10 24.04 1.04 -58.60
CA ASN A 10 23.01 0.51 -57.71
C ASN A 10 23.30 0.46 -56.19
N CYS A 11 22.52 1.24 -55.45
CA CYS A 11 22.37 1.14 -54.01
C CYS A 11 21.47 -0.06 -53.66
N GLY A 12 22.09 -1.19 -53.28
CA GLY A 12 21.44 -2.36 -52.70
C GLY A 12 21.74 -2.43 -51.21
N ALA A 13 20.70 -2.32 -50.40
CA ALA A 13 20.70 -2.15 -48.96
C ALA A 13 21.33 -3.32 -48.18
N ILE A 14 22.41 -3.04 -47.43
CA ILE A 14 22.59 -3.43 -46.00
C ILE A 14 23.50 -2.35 -45.40
N ARG A 15 22.89 -1.37 -44.72
CA ARG A 15 23.59 -0.23 -44.11
C ARG A 15 24.14 -0.67 -42.74
N ARG A 16 25.42 -0.36 -42.56
CA ARG A 16 26.24 -0.45 -41.34
C ARG A 16 25.41 -0.31 -40.05
N VAL A 17 25.43 -1.36 -39.24
CA VAL A 17 25.04 -1.31 -37.81
C VAL A 17 26.23 -0.75 -37.07
N CYS A 18 26.04 0.39 -36.40
CA CYS A 18 27.07 0.99 -35.54
C CYS A 18 27.32 0.06 -34.34
N ASP A 19 28.55 -0.01 -33.84
CA ASP A 19 28.98 -1.02 -32.86
C ASP A 19 28.19 -1.00 -31.52
N GLU A 20 27.47 0.08 -31.23
CA GLU A 20 26.59 0.22 -30.05
C GLU A 20 25.30 -0.64 -30.18
N GLU A 21 24.65 -0.65 -31.35
CA GLU A 21 23.44 -1.45 -31.61
C GLU A 21 23.76 -2.96 -31.61
N LYS A 22 24.99 -3.34 -31.96
CA LYS A 22 25.45 -4.73 -31.85
C LYS A 22 25.58 -5.20 -30.41
N GLN A 23 25.94 -4.33 -29.46
CA GLN A 23 26.01 -4.69 -28.05
C GLN A 23 24.62 -4.89 -27.46
N GLU A 24 23.64 -4.05 -27.81
CA GLU A 24 22.24 -4.22 -27.41
C GLU A 24 21.60 -5.48 -28.01
N LEU A 25 21.84 -5.77 -29.29
CA LEU A 25 21.36 -6.99 -29.94
C LEU A 25 22.01 -8.27 -29.37
N ASN A 26 23.26 -8.19 -28.91
CA ASN A 26 23.95 -9.29 -28.24
C ASN A 26 23.41 -9.49 -26.81
N TYR A 27 23.14 -8.41 -26.08
CA TYR A 27 22.50 -8.45 -24.76
C TYR A 27 21.10 -9.09 -24.83
N LEU A 28 20.31 -8.73 -25.84
CA LEU A 28 19.00 -9.34 -26.08
C LEU A 28 19.08 -10.79 -26.58
N SER A 29 20.11 -11.13 -27.37
CA SER A 29 20.31 -12.50 -27.84
C SER A 29 20.74 -13.44 -26.71
N PHE A 30 21.54 -12.96 -25.76
CA PHE A 30 21.95 -13.72 -24.56
C PHE A 30 20.74 -14.03 -23.64
N LEU A 31 19.74 -13.14 -23.59
CA LEU A 31 18.49 -13.35 -22.87
C LEU A 31 17.56 -14.36 -23.56
N SER A 32 17.74 -14.62 -24.85
CA SER A 32 16.82 -15.44 -25.65
C SER A 32 17.28 -16.89 -25.86
N GLN A 33 18.57 -17.19 -25.64
CA GLN A 33 19.15 -18.51 -25.92
C GLN A 33 19.77 -19.14 -24.67
N SER A 34 18.94 -19.53 -23.70
CA SER A 34 19.18 -20.75 -22.92
C SER A 34 17.93 -21.13 -22.13
N ALA A 35 17.38 -22.26 -22.53
CA ALA A 35 16.24 -22.91 -21.92
C ALA A 35 16.52 -23.29 -20.46
N GLY A 36 15.62 -22.86 -19.59
CA GLY A 36 15.48 -23.39 -18.25
C GLY A 36 14.62 -22.44 -17.43
N ARG A 37 13.39 -22.87 -17.12
CA ARG A 37 12.34 -22.16 -16.35
C ARG A 37 12.76 -21.57 -14.98
N ALA A 38 14.05 -21.58 -14.62
CA ALA A 38 14.61 -21.06 -13.38
C ALA A 38 15.21 -19.64 -13.49
N ALA A 39 15.72 -19.19 -14.66
CA ALA A 39 16.37 -17.88 -14.76
C ALA A 39 15.39 -16.69 -14.82
N ALA A 40 14.21 -16.87 -15.44
CA ALA A 40 13.12 -15.90 -15.36
C ALA A 40 12.53 -15.79 -13.94
N GLY A 41 12.70 -16.85 -13.12
CA GLY A 41 12.32 -16.84 -11.70
C GLY A 41 13.16 -15.88 -10.87
N TYR A 42 14.44 -15.67 -11.22
CA TYR A 42 15.30 -14.71 -10.52
C TYR A 42 14.86 -13.26 -10.74
N PHE A 43 14.40 -12.87 -11.94
CA PHE A 43 13.94 -11.51 -12.19
C PHE A 43 12.56 -11.24 -11.57
N VAL A 44 11.63 -12.19 -11.65
CA VAL A 44 10.30 -12.03 -11.03
C VAL A 44 10.40 -12.03 -9.50
N THR A 45 11.31 -12.81 -8.91
CA THR A 45 11.49 -12.86 -7.45
C THR A 45 12.37 -11.71 -6.93
N ALA A 46 13.39 -11.26 -7.69
CA ALA A 46 14.23 -10.12 -7.31
C ALA A 46 13.53 -8.76 -7.51
N LEU A 47 12.71 -8.59 -8.55
CA LEU A 47 11.89 -7.38 -8.73
C LEU A 47 10.63 -7.42 -7.86
N GLY A 48 10.03 -8.59 -7.67
CA GLY A 48 8.78 -8.74 -6.91
C GLY A 48 8.91 -8.56 -5.40
N CYS A 49 10.00 -9.06 -4.78
CA CYS A 49 10.21 -8.90 -3.34
C CYS A 49 10.63 -7.48 -2.96
N ALA A 50 11.45 -6.81 -3.78
CA ALA A 50 11.88 -5.44 -3.54
C ALA A 50 10.72 -4.44 -3.66
N VAL A 51 9.81 -4.63 -4.61
CA VAL A 51 8.59 -3.81 -4.72
C VAL A 51 7.65 -4.06 -3.54
N GLY A 52 7.57 -5.30 -3.02
CA GLY A 52 6.80 -5.63 -1.83
C GLY A 52 7.31 -4.97 -0.54
N THR A 53 8.63 -4.92 -0.34
CA THR A 53 9.23 -4.26 0.82
C THR A 53 9.19 -2.73 0.70
N ALA A 54 9.41 -2.18 -0.50
CA ALA A 54 9.32 -0.75 -0.76
C ALA A 54 7.89 -0.23 -0.59
N SER A 55 6.87 -0.96 -1.09
CA SER A 55 5.46 -0.60 -0.91
C SER A 55 5.00 -0.71 0.55
N ALA A 56 5.47 -1.72 1.28
CA ALA A 56 5.22 -1.86 2.71
C ALA A 56 5.81 -0.66 3.49
N ALA A 57 7.07 -0.32 3.24
CA ALA A 57 7.74 0.81 3.85
C ALA A 57 7.06 2.13 3.46
N ALA A 58 6.74 2.36 2.19
CA ALA A 58 6.05 3.57 1.73
C ALA A 58 4.67 3.74 2.37
N THR A 59 3.86 2.67 2.44
CA THR A 59 2.53 2.71 3.09
C THR A 59 2.68 3.02 4.58
N GLN A 60 3.64 2.39 5.25
CA GLN A 60 3.89 2.58 6.69
C GLN A 60 4.41 3.99 6.99
N ASN A 61 5.39 4.46 6.21
CA ASN A 61 6.02 5.75 6.36
C ASN A 61 5.03 6.88 6.04
N LEU A 62 4.19 6.71 5.00
CA LEU A 62 3.11 7.65 4.70
C LEU A 62 2.21 7.85 5.92
N ILE A 63 1.66 6.77 6.50
CA ILE A 63 0.75 6.88 7.64
C ILE A 63 1.46 7.48 8.87
N LYS A 64 2.66 6.98 9.19
CA LYS A 64 3.40 7.38 10.39
C LYS A 64 3.87 8.82 10.33
N GLU A 65 4.54 9.20 9.24
CA GLU A 65 5.11 10.54 9.09
C GLU A 65 4.01 11.57 8.85
N SER A 66 2.90 11.22 8.20
CA SER A 66 1.78 12.16 8.09
C SER A 66 1.16 12.48 9.46
N VAL A 67 0.98 11.49 10.32
CA VAL A 67 0.48 11.71 11.69
C VAL A 67 1.51 12.48 12.54
N LYS A 68 2.80 12.23 12.33
CA LYS A 68 3.88 12.92 13.03
C LYS A 68 3.95 14.40 12.63
N PHE A 69 3.84 14.71 11.34
CA PHE A 69 3.79 16.07 10.81
C PHE A 69 2.66 16.90 11.46
N PHE A 70 1.46 16.34 11.53
CA PHE A 70 0.32 16.97 12.23
C PHE A 70 0.52 17.06 13.75
N ARG A 71 1.32 16.16 14.36
CA ARG A 71 1.59 16.17 15.80
C ARG A 71 2.62 17.22 16.20
N GLU A 72 3.62 17.48 15.36
CA GLU A 72 4.68 18.44 15.64
C GLU A 72 4.20 19.89 15.56
N ARG A 73 3.04 20.14 14.94
CA ARG A 73 2.48 21.48 14.76
C ARG A 73 1.25 21.70 15.63
N PRO A 74 1.25 22.69 16.54
CA PRO A 74 0.13 22.95 17.43
C PRO A 74 -1.15 23.30 16.66
N ASN A 75 -1.03 24.03 15.54
CA ASN A 75 -2.16 24.47 14.72
C ASN A 75 -2.86 23.33 13.96
N LEU A 76 -2.23 22.16 13.84
CA LEU A 76 -2.77 20.99 13.12
C LEU A 76 -3.06 19.81 14.06
N HIS A 77 -2.63 19.90 15.32
CA HIS A 77 -2.69 18.81 16.27
C HIS A 77 -4.12 18.34 16.56
N GLU A 78 -5.09 19.26 16.61
CA GLU A 78 -6.50 18.94 16.83
C GLU A 78 -7.10 18.13 15.67
N ASN A 79 -6.75 18.50 14.43
CA ASN A 79 -7.25 17.85 13.22
C ASN A 79 -6.55 16.52 12.90
N ARG A 80 -5.48 16.15 13.63
CA ARG A 80 -4.68 14.95 13.38
C ARG A 80 -5.49 13.66 13.32
N LEU A 81 -6.44 13.48 14.25
CA LEU A 81 -7.24 12.26 14.33
C LEU A 81 -8.19 12.17 13.13
N ALA A 82 -8.91 13.26 12.84
CA ALA A 82 -9.81 13.34 11.69
C ALA A 82 -9.06 13.12 10.37
N PHE A 83 -7.91 13.78 10.18
CA PHE A 83 -7.06 13.59 9.01
C PHE A 83 -6.56 12.14 8.88
N LYS A 84 -6.13 11.53 9.99
CA LYS A 84 -5.67 10.13 9.97
C LYS A 84 -6.78 9.18 9.52
N ASP A 85 -8.00 9.36 10.02
CA ASP A 85 -9.13 8.50 9.66
C ASP A 85 -9.53 8.70 8.19
N ASP A 86 -9.47 9.93 7.68
CA ASP A 86 -9.68 10.25 6.27
C ASP A 86 -8.61 9.67 5.35
N LEU A 87 -7.35 9.74 5.77
CA LEU A 87 -6.22 9.11 5.08
C LEU A 87 -6.38 7.59 5.03
N LEU A 88 -6.72 6.95 6.15
CA LEU A 88 -6.95 5.50 6.19
C LEU A 88 -8.12 5.09 5.29
N ARG A 89 -9.23 5.84 5.32
CA ARG A 89 -10.39 5.59 4.45
C ARG A 89 -10.04 5.74 2.96
N TYR A 90 -9.20 6.71 2.62
CA TYR A 90 -8.69 6.86 1.26
C TYR A 90 -7.83 5.65 0.85
N LEU A 91 -6.91 5.22 1.71
CA LEU A 91 -6.08 4.05 1.44
C LEU A 91 -6.91 2.76 1.29
N GLU A 92 -7.96 2.59 2.09
CA GLU A 92 -8.90 1.46 1.93
C GLU A 92 -9.63 1.48 0.59
N LYS A 93 -10.13 2.65 0.16
CA LYS A 93 -10.76 2.79 -1.16
C LYS A 93 -9.81 2.45 -2.30
N GLN A 94 -8.58 2.98 -2.24
CA GLN A 94 -7.55 2.69 -3.25
C GLN A 94 -7.18 1.20 -3.26
N ARG A 95 -7.14 0.55 -2.08
CA ARG A 95 -6.95 -0.90 -1.97
C ARG A 95 -8.07 -1.66 -2.66
N ASP A 96 -9.32 -1.30 -2.41
CA ASP A 96 -10.50 -2.02 -2.94
C ASP A 96 -10.60 -1.88 -4.46
N LEU A 97 -10.20 -0.72 -4.99
CA LEU A 97 -10.11 -0.47 -6.42
C LEU A 97 -8.85 -1.07 -7.07
N GLY A 98 -7.85 -1.50 -6.27
CA GLY A 98 -6.57 -2.00 -6.76
C GLY A 98 -5.69 -0.93 -7.39
N HIS A 99 -5.87 0.33 -7.02
CA HIS A 99 -5.14 1.48 -7.56
C HIS A 99 -3.94 1.87 -6.69
N SER A 100 -2.96 2.49 -7.32
CA SER A 100 -1.79 3.07 -6.64
C SER A 100 -2.16 4.35 -5.90
N VAL A 101 -1.45 4.61 -4.81
CA VAL A 101 -1.56 5.85 -4.05
C VAL A 101 -0.64 6.90 -4.66
N LYS A 102 -1.20 8.09 -4.87
CA LYS A 102 -0.47 9.27 -5.32
C LYS A 102 -0.34 10.28 -4.20
N LEU A 103 0.85 10.85 -4.03
CA LEU A 103 1.09 11.90 -3.02
C LEU A 103 0.23 13.14 -3.26
N SER A 104 -0.05 13.49 -4.51
CA SER A 104 -0.92 14.63 -4.85
C SER A 104 -2.36 14.47 -4.34
N GLU A 105 -2.88 13.24 -4.27
CA GLU A 105 -4.21 13.00 -3.70
C GLU A 105 -4.18 13.05 -2.16
N VAL A 106 -3.10 12.56 -1.55
CA VAL A 106 -2.90 12.64 -0.09
C VAL A 106 -2.73 14.11 0.34
N GLU A 107 -2.03 14.91 -0.46
CA GLU A 107 -1.89 16.35 -0.29
C GLU A 107 -3.25 17.06 -0.35
N LYS A 108 -4.12 16.74 -1.32
CA LYS A 108 -5.49 17.30 -1.39
C LYS A 108 -6.29 17.01 -0.11
N ILE A 109 -6.15 15.80 0.44
CA ILE A 109 -6.77 15.44 1.72
C ILE A 109 -6.18 16.31 2.84
N ALA A 110 -4.86 16.44 2.91
CA ALA A 110 -4.18 17.24 3.93
C ALA A 110 -4.55 18.73 3.87
N ARG A 111 -4.63 19.31 2.67
CA ARG A 111 -5.07 20.70 2.41
C ARG A 111 -6.43 21.01 3.03
N SER A 112 -7.34 20.03 3.08
CA SER A 112 -8.68 20.20 3.67
C SER A 112 -8.64 20.42 5.19
N TYR A 113 -7.52 20.10 5.85
CA TYR A 113 -7.32 20.26 7.29
C TYR A 113 -6.34 21.38 7.64
N PHE A 114 -5.75 22.04 6.65
CA PHE A 114 -4.87 23.18 6.86
C PHE A 114 -5.69 24.45 7.14
N PRO A 115 -5.24 25.32 8.07
CA PRO A 115 -5.93 26.55 8.38
C PRO A 115 -5.99 27.46 7.13
N ALA A 116 -7.19 27.80 6.70
CA ALA A 116 -7.46 28.68 5.55
C ALA A 116 -7.35 30.17 5.90
N GLU A 117 -6.83 30.51 7.08
CA GLU A 117 -6.91 31.86 7.66
C GLU A 117 -5.97 32.88 6.99
N LEU A 118 -5.05 32.45 6.13
CA LEU A 118 -4.20 33.32 5.31
C LEU A 118 -3.90 32.69 3.94
N ASP A 119 -4.21 33.43 2.87
CA ASP A 119 -3.86 33.07 1.50
C ASP A 119 -2.35 32.77 1.40
N GLY A 120 -2.01 31.57 0.91
CA GLY A 120 -0.64 31.10 0.70
C GLY A 120 -0.12 30.11 1.75
N GLN A 121 -0.57 30.19 3.01
CA GLN A 121 -0.06 29.27 4.06
C GLN A 121 -0.45 27.81 3.82
N ALA A 122 -1.63 27.57 3.25
CA ALA A 122 -2.08 26.21 2.93
C ALA A 122 -1.25 25.58 1.80
N ASP A 123 -0.79 26.38 0.84
CA ASP A 123 0.07 25.92 -0.25
C ASP A 123 1.49 25.64 0.28
N ASP A 124 2.06 26.55 1.08
CA ASP A 124 3.37 26.34 1.73
C ASP A 124 3.38 25.07 2.61
N LEU A 125 2.31 24.85 3.38
CA LEU A 125 2.14 23.65 4.21
C LEU A 125 2.01 22.37 3.38
N ALA A 126 1.36 22.44 2.22
CA ALA A 126 1.19 21.32 1.31
C ALA A 126 2.51 20.92 0.64
N ASP A 127 3.28 21.92 0.20
CA ASP A 127 4.61 21.71 -0.38
C ASP A 127 5.59 21.17 0.66
N GLU A 128 5.56 21.69 1.89
CA GLU A 128 6.37 21.17 2.99
C GLU A 128 5.96 19.74 3.37
N PHE A 129 4.66 19.42 3.35
CA PHE A 129 4.15 18.08 3.65
C PHE A 129 4.59 17.05 2.61
N THR A 130 4.40 17.36 1.33
CA THR A 130 4.81 16.47 0.23
C THR A 130 6.33 16.35 0.15
N GLY A 131 7.06 17.45 0.37
CA GLY A 131 8.52 17.47 0.48
C GLY A 131 9.04 16.63 1.64
N HIS A 132 8.41 16.70 2.81
CA HIS A 132 8.76 15.85 3.96
C HIS A 132 8.57 14.37 3.64
N LEU A 133 7.43 14.00 3.05
CA LEU A 133 7.13 12.62 2.67
C LEU A 133 8.09 12.08 1.60
N ASN A 134 8.44 12.90 0.61
CA ASN A 134 9.34 12.51 -0.47
C ASN A 134 10.84 12.63 -0.11
N SER A 135 11.18 13.20 1.04
CA SER A 135 12.57 13.35 1.49
C SER A 135 13.30 12.01 1.59
N GLU A 136 14.64 12.03 1.47
CA GLU A 136 15.45 10.79 1.60
C GLU A 136 15.28 10.10 2.96
N ALA A 137 14.93 10.86 4.01
CA ALA A 137 14.70 10.31 5.34
C ALA A 137 13.42 9.48 5.43
N VAL A 138 12.39 9.83 4.66
CA VAL A 138 11.06 9.20 4.70
C VAL A 138 10.88 8.23 3.52
N GLY A 139 11.36 8.61 2.34
CA GLY A 139 11.45 7.77 1.16
C GLY A 139 10.11 7.34 0.58
N VAL A 140 9.05 8.15 0.71
CA VAL A 140 7.74 7.84 0.10
C VAL A 140 7.76 8.30 -1.38
N PRO A 141 7.60 7.38 -2.34
CA PRO A 141 7.55 7.73 -3.76
C PRO A 141 6.32 8.58 -4.09
N VAL A 142 6.38 9.34 -5.19
CA VAL A 142 5.25 10.14 -5.70
C VAL A 142 4.02 9.27 -5.99
N GLU A 143 4.25 8.05 -6.46
CA GLU A 143 3.21 7.04 -6.68
C GLU A 143 3.72 5.66 -6.27
N PHE A 144 2.91 4.89 -5.53
CA PHE A 144 3.26 3.55 -5.10
C PHE A 144 2.03 2.66 -4.89
N PRO A 145 2.15 1.33 -5.08
CA PRO A 145 1.07 0.39 -4.79
C PRO A 145 0.87 0.22 -3.27
N ILE A 146 -0.38 0.06 -2.82
CA ILE A 146 -0.69 -0.14 -1.39
C ILE A 146 -0.30 -1.54 -0.93
N HIS A 147 0.38 -1.61 0.21
CA HIS A 147 0.65 -2.88 0.86
C HIS A 147 -0.48 -3.28 1.83
N LYS A 148 -1.28 -4.28 1.43
CA LYS A 148 -2.45 -4.78 2.18
C LYS A 148 -2.13 -5.14 3.63
N GLY A 149 -1.06 -5.90 3.85
CA GLY A 149 -0.69 -6.36 5.19
C GLY A 149 -0.19 -5.25 6.13
N VAL A 150 0.17 -4.07 5.60
CA VAL A 150 0.53 -2.92 6.44
C VAL A 150 -0.73 -2.14 6.76
N LEU A 151 -1.57 -1.85 5.75
CA LEU A 151 -2.85 -1.17 5.96
C LEU A 151 -3.74 -1.91 6.97
N ASP A 152 -3.86 -3.23 6.84
CA ASP A 152 -4.63 -4.08 7.77
C ASP A 152 -4.15 -3.94 9.23
N LYS A 153 -2.88 -3.64 9.51
CA LYS A 153 -2.39 -3.44 10.89
C LYS A 153 -2.85 -2.11 11.49
N TYR A 154 -3.13 -1.12 10.64
CA TYR A 154 -3.61 0.19 11.07
C TYR A 154 -5.13 0.24 11.16
N THR A 155 -5.83 -0.50 10.30
CA THR A 155 -7.28 -0.52 10.21
C THR A 155 -7.90 -1.63 11.06
N HIS A 156 -7.22 -2.77 11.25
CA HIS A 156 -7.74 -3.90 12.02
C HIS A 156 -6.90 -4.17 13.27
N VAL A 157 -7.59 -4.63 14.32
CA VAL A 157 -6.98 -5.24 15.50
C VAL A 157 -6.83 -6.73 15.20
N LEU A 158 -5.58 -7.23 15.24
CA LEU A 158 -5.25 -8.64 15.04
C LEU A 158 -4.53 -9.18 16.28
N TYR A 159 -5.08 -10.23 16.88
CA TYR A 159 -4.43 -11.00 17.94
C TYR A 159 -4.54 -12.50 17.65
N LYS A 160 -3.45 -13.23 17.85
CA LYS A 160 -3.37 -14.68 17.63
C LYS A 160 -2.87 -15.36 18.90
N ALA A 161 -3.65 -16.31 19.40
CA ALA A 161 -3.29 -17.25 20.45
C ALA A 161 -3.16 -18.67 19.85
N ASP A 162 -2.73 -19.63 20.65
CA ASP A 162 -2.47 -21.01 20.19
C ASP A 162 -3.72 -21.70 19.63
N ASN A 163 -4.90 -21.38 20.15
CA ASN A 163 -6.17 -22.05 19.86
C ASN A 163 -7.27 -21.11 19.34
N TRP A 164 -7.01 -19.81 19.21
CA TRP A 164 -7.97 -18.85 18.65
C TRP A 164 -7.28 -17.62 18.08
N GLN A 165 -7.97 -16.92 17.18
CA GLN A 165 -7.52 -15.64 16.63
C GLN A 165 -8.69 -14.65 16.62
N LEU A 166 -8.38 -13.37 16.82
CA LEU A 166 -9.31 -12.26 16.66
C LEU A 166 -8.79 -11.34 15.56
N LYS A 167 -9.67 -11.01 14.61
CA LYS A 167 -9.47 -9.99 13.59
C LYS A 167 -10.76 -9.18 13.48
N PHE A 168 -10.70 -7.89 13.79
CA PHE A 168 -11.84 -6.98 13.62
C PHE A 168 -11.37 -5.56 13.33
N ASP A 169 -12.25 -4.75 12.73
CA ASP A 169 -11.96 -3.35 12.44
C ASP A 169 -11.78 -2.55 13.73
N ARG A 170 -10.73 -1.72 13.75
CA ARG A 170 -10.38 -0.87 14.88
C ARG A 170 -11.51 0.11 15.21
N ASN A 171 -12.24 0.58 14.20
CA ASN A 171 -13.33 1.54 14.37
C ASN A 171 -14.56 0.92 15.03
N SER A 172 -14.73 -0.41 14.92
CA SER A 172 -15.80 -1.14 15.62
C SER A 172 -15.48 -1.40 17.09
N LEU A 173 -14.23 -1.21 17.52
CA LEU A 173 -13.80 -1.39 18.91
C LEU A 173 -14.08 -0.14 19.74
N GLY A 174 -14.73 -0.33 20.89
CA GLY A 174 -14.92 0.72 21.87
C GLY A 174 -15.08 0.19 23.29
N GLU A 175 -15.06 1.11 24.26
CA GLU A 175 -15.34 0.80 25.67
C GLU A 175 -16.79 1.12 26.06
N SER A 176 -17.49 1.89 25.22
CA SER A 176 -18.88 2.26 25.40
C SER A 176 -19.83 1.07 25.24
N VAL A 177 -21.04 1.20 25.79
CA VAL A 177 -22.06 0.16 25.71
C VAL A 177 -22.57 -0.02 24.28
N ASP A 178 -22.58 1.05 23.49
CA ASP A 178 -23.08 1.08 22.11
C ASP A 178 -22.05 0.63 21.06
N ALA A 179 -20.80 0.39 21.46
CA ALA A 179 -19.77 -0.11 20.55
C ALA A 179 -20.14 -1.51 20.05
N GLU A 180 -19.94 -1.78 18.76
CA GLU A 180 -20.21 -3.09 18.17
C GLU A 180 -19.32 -4.17 18.79
N ILE A 181 -18.05 -3.86 19.01
CA ILE A 181 -17.11 -4.69 19.76
C ILE A 181 -16.73 -3.93 21.02
N ARG A 182 -17.25 -4.38 22.15
CA ARG A 182 -17.04 -3.75 23.45
C ARG A 182 -15.91 -4.44 24.22
N PHE A 183 -14.89 -3.66 24.58
CA PHE A 183 -13.86 -4.10 25.51
C PHE A 183 -14.23 -3.70 26.95
N VAL A 184 -14.35 -4.71 27.82
CA VAL A 184 -14.64 -4.53 29.25
C VAL A 184 -13.38 -4.87 30.04
N GLU A 185 -12.52 -3.87 30.24
CA GLU A 185 -11.19 -4.05 30.85
C GLU A 185 -11.28 -4.66 32.26
N LYS A 186 -12.21 -4.15 33.09
CA LYS A 186 -12.41 -4.63 34.47
C LYS A 186 -12.70 -6.13 34.56
N GLU A 187 -13.42 -6.66 33.58
CA GLU A 187 -13.78 -8.09 33.53
C GLU A 187 -12.87 -8.90 32.62
N ARG A 188 -11.92 -8.26 31.93
CA ARG A 188 -11.07 -8.85 30.88
C ARG A 188 -11.90 -9.58 29.81
N ARG A 189 -12.99 -8.95 29.36
CA ARG A 189 -13.92 -9.52 28.39
C ARG A 189 -13.99 -8.68 27.12
N LEU A 190 -14.14 -9.37 25.99
CA LEU A 190 -14.52 -8.78 24.72
C LEU A 190 -15.94 -9.24 24.40
N VAL A 191 -16.86 -8.29 24.22
CA VAL A 191 -18.27 -8.56 23.95
C VAL A 191 -18.60 -8.07 22.54
N ILE A 192 -19.19 -8.93 21.72
CA ILE A 192 -19.71 -8.55 20.40
C ILE A 192 -21.19 -8.24 20.58
N ASN A 193 -21.54 -6.97 20.47
CA ASN A 193 -22.91 -6.49 20.49
C ASN A 193 -23.56 -6.68 19.11
N ASN A 194 -24.88 -6.79 19.07
CA ASN A 194 -25.67 -6.87 17.83
C ASN A 194 -25.25 -8.00 16.87
N LEU A 195 -24.94 -9.19 17.39
CA LEU A 195 -24.67 -10.38 16.58
C LEU A 195 -25.79 -10.61 15.55
N SER A 196 -25.41 -10.72 14.27
CA SER A 196 -26.35 -11.01 13.19
C SER A 196 -27.01 -12.39 13.39
N LYS A 197 -28.21 -12.58 12.81
CA LYS A 197 -28.91 -13.88 12.85
C LYS A 197 -28.05 -15.01 12.29
N GLU A 198 -27.26 -14.70 11.26
CA GLU A 198 -26.30 -15.63 10.64
C GLU A 198 -25.18 -16.01 11.62
N ALA A 199 -24.56 -15.02 12.27
CA ALA A 199 -23.51 -15.28 13.27
C ALA A 199 -24.02 -16.14 14.43
N ILE A 200 -25.24 -15.86 14.93
CA ILE A 200 -25.89 -16.67 15.97
C ILE A 200 -26.10 -18.12 15.49
N ALA A 201 -26.56 -18.32 14.25
CA ALA A 201 -26.77 -19.65 13.70
C ALA A 201 -25.46 -20.45 13.58
N VAL A 202 -24.39 -19.81 13.10
CA VAL A 202 -23.05 -20.42 12.99
C VAL A 202 -22.51 -20.82 14.37
N ILE A 203 -22.60 -19.92 15.36
CA ILE A 203 -22.14 -20.18 16.72
C ILE A 203 -22.93 -21.34 17.34
N ARG A 204 -24.26 -21.34 17.21
CA ARG A 204 -25.12 -22.42 17.72
C ARG A 204 -24.79 -23.77 17.10
N LYS A 205 -24.59 -23.81 15.78
CA LYS A 205 -24.20 -25.03 15.08
C LYS A 205 -22.88 -25.58 15.61
N ALA A 206 -21.86 -24.73 15.75
CA ALA A 206 -20.56 -25.13 16.27
C ALA A 206 -20.61 -25.63 17.74
N ILE A 207 -21.53 -25.11 18.56
CA ILE A 207 -21.76 -25.59 19.93
C ILE A 207 -22.47 -26.95 19.91
N ALA A 208 -23.47 -27.14 19.04
CA ALA A 208 -24.18 -28.40 18.88
C ALA A 208 -23.24 -29.52 18.40
N ASP A 209 -22.42 -29.25 17.39
CA ASP A 209 -21.44 -30.21 16.85
C ASP A 209 -20.42 -30.69 17.93
N LYS A 210 -20.12 -29.84 18.93
CA LYS A 210 -19.28 -30.23 20.09
C LYS A 210 -20.01 -31.07 21.15
N THR A 211 -21.34 -30.94 21.24
CA THR A 211 -22.14 -31.68 22.24
C THR A 211 -22.65 -33.02 21.72
N ASP A 212 -22.65 -33.21 20.40
CA ASP A 212 -23.08 -34.44 19.73
C ASP A 212 -21.93 -35.45 19.51
N THR A 213 -20.85 -35.34 20.29
CA THR A 213 -19.86 -36.43 20.41
C THR A 213 -20.33 -37.31 21.57
N PRO A 214 -21.04 -38.43 21.32
CA PRO A 214 -21.38 -39.34 22.40
C PRO A 214 -20.10 -39.96 22.95
N ASP A 215 -20.00 -40.03 24.27
CA ASP A 215 -19.06 -40.91 24.96
C ASP A 215 -19.21 -42.32 24.36
N ILE A 216 -18.18 -42.76 23.64
CA ILE A 216 -18.01 -44.16 23.29
C ILE A 216 -17.17 -44.74 24.44
N ASP A 217 -17.86 -45.40 25.37
CA ASP A 217 -17.28 -46.36 26.33
C ASP A 217 -16.47 -47.46 25.60
#